data_AF-A0A842QJP6-F1
#
_entry.id   AF-A0A842QJP6-F1
#
_cell.length_a   1.000
_cell.length_b   1.000
_cell.length_c   1.000
_cell.angle_alpha   90.00
_cell.angle_beta   90.00
_cell.angle_gamma   90.00
#
_symmetry.space_group_name_H-M   'P 1'
#
loop_
_entity.id
_entity.type
_entity.pdbx_description
1 polymer ?
#
loop_
_entity_poly.entity_id
_entity_poly.type
_entity_poly.pdbx_seq_one_letter_code
_entity_poly.pdbx_strand_id
1 'polypeptide(L)' 'MKKLKISKKANISINVIIAIALILIVLFLLMWKVKDIFVSVDQAYSCGQQGGRCVSEECPGTIANYDCPEGEICCMDIG' A
#
# COMPACT_ATOMS: atom_id res chain seq x y z
N MET A 1 -27.31 43.01 -2.08
CA MET A 1 -26.56 41.74 -2.20
C MET A 1 -25.14 41.97 -1.68
N LYS A 2 -24.67 41.13 -0.74
CA LYS A 2 -23.46 41.34 0.08
C LYS A 2 -22.17 41.15 -0.72
N LYS A 3 -21.24 42.10 -0.62
CA LYS A 3 -19.88 42.06 -1.18
C LYS A 3 -19.06 40.97 -0.49
N LEU A 4 -18.66 39.92 -1.22
CA LEU A 4 -17.60 39.00 -0.80
C LEU A 4 -16.24 39.59 -1.21
N LYS A 5 -15.69 40.46 -0.36
CA LYS A 5 -14.27 40.82 -0.40
C LYS A 5 -13.52 39.88 0.54
N ILE A 6 -12.95 38.81 0.01
CA ILE A 6 -11.92 38.03 0.71
C ILE A 6 -10.74 37.90 -0.24
N SER A 7 -9.89 38.93 -0.26
CA SER A 7 -8.52 38.79 -0.71
C SER A 7 -7.63 39.20 0.46
N LYS A 8 -7.44 38.27 1.39
CA LYS A 8 -6.33 38.35 2.34
C LYS A 8 -5.12 37.81 1.59
N LYS A 9 -4.24 38.69 1.11
CA LYS A 9 -2.88 38.31 0.72
C LYS A 9 -2.23 37.67 1.94
N ALA A 10 -2.21 36.34 2.02
CA ALA A 10 -1.44 35.62 3.00
C ALA A 10 0.02 35.76 2.60
N ASN A 11 0.77 36.63 3.27
CA ASN A 11 2.23 36.66 3.19
C ASN A 11 2.75 35.44 3.95
N ILE A 12 2.67 34.27 3.32
CA ILE A 12 3.23 33.04 3.85
C ILE A 12 4.75 33.18 3.72
N SER A 13 5.45 33.16 4.86
CA SER A 13 6.91 33.16 4.87
C SER A 13 7.44 31.90 4.17
N ILE A 14 8.54 32.04 3.43
CA ILE A 14 9.18 30.93 2.70
C ILE A 14 9.43 29.72 3.61
N ASN A 15 9.84 29.95 4.86
CA ASN A 15 10.05 28.89 5.86
C ASN A 15 8.78 28.05 6.11
N VAL A 16 7.60 28.66 6.08
CA VAL A 16 6.32 27.96 6.26
C VAL A 16 6.00 27.12 5.03
N ILE A 17 6.30 27.60 3.82
CA ILE A 17 6.11 26.84 2.58
C ILE A 17 7.00 25.60 2.57
N ILE A 18 8.27 25.75 2.97
CA ILE A 18 9.22 24.63 3.06
C ILE A 18 8.73 23.60 4.09
N ALA A 19 8.26 24.04 5.25
CA ALA A 19 7.72 23.13 6.26
C ALA A 19 6.51 22.33 5.76
N ILE A 20 5.58 22.97 5.05
CA ILE A 20 4.42 22.29 4.46
C ILE A 20 4.87 21.27 3.39
N ALA A 21 5.82 21.65 2.52
CA ALA A 21 6.34 20.76 1.50
C ALA A 21 6.99 19.50 2.11
N LEU A 22 7.78 19.66 3.18
CA LEU A 22 8.39 18.53 3.89
C LEU A 22 7.35 17.60 4.50
N ILE A 23 6.30 18.14 5.12
CA ILE A 23 5.19 17.34 5.68
C ILE A 23 4.50 16.53 4.57
N LEU A 24 4.21 17.15 3.43
CA LEU A 24 3.58 16.46 2.29
C LEU A 24 4.46 15.32 1.74
N ILE A 25 5.78 15.54 1.66
CA ILE A 25 6.73 14.50 1.23
C ILE A 25 6.73 13.33 2.22
N VAL A 26 6.76 13.61 3.53
CA VAL A 26 6.72 12.57 4.56
C VAL A 26 5.41 11.77 4.49
N LEU A 27 4.27 12.44 4.33
CA LEU A 27 2.97 11.78 4.16
C LEU A 27 2.95 10.91 2.90
N PHE A 28 3.53 11.37 1.80
CA PHE A 28 3.62 10.61 0.55
C PHE A 28 4.48 9.34 0.73
N LEU A 29 5.63 9.45 1.41
CA LEU A 29 6.49 8.30 1.70
C LEU A 29 5.79 7.28 2.61
N LEU A 30 5.01 7.73 3.59
CA LEU A 30 4.21 6.86 4.45
C LEU A 30 3.12 6.12 3.65
N MET A 31 2.40 6.83 2.78
CA MET A 31 1.39 6.22 1.89
C MET A 31 2.00 5.16 0.97
N TRP A 32 3.21 5.38 0.45
CA TRP A 32 3.91 4.38 -0.37
C TRP A 32 4.26 3.11 0.41
N LYS A 33 4.83 3.26 1.62
CA LYS A 33 5.14 2.11 2.48
C LYS A 33 3.89 1.30 2.84
N VAL A 34 2.77 1.97 3.07
CA VAL A 34 1.50 1.32 3.34
C VAL A 34 0.99 0.57 2.10
N LYS A 35 1.11 1.15 0.91
CA LYS A 35 0.70 0.49 -0.34
C LYS A 35 1.45 -0.83 -0.57
N ASP A 36 2.76 -0.85 -0.36
CA ASP A 36 3.56 -2.08 -0.50
C ASP A 36 3.07 -3.19 0.45
N ILE A 37 2.76 -2.85 1.70
CA ILE A 37 2.25 -3.81 2.70
C ILE A 37 0.86 -4.33 2.32
N PHE A 38 -0.04 -3.46 1.86
CA PHE A 38 -1.40 -3.87 1.47
C PHE A 38 -1.40 -4.81 0.26
N VAL A 39 -0.50 -4.61 -0.71
CA VAL A 39 -0.37 -5.51 -1.87
C VAL A 39 0.07 -6.91 -1.42
N SER A 40 1.03 -7.01 -0.51
CA SER A 40 1.51 -8.32 -0.01
C SER A 40 0.43 -9.11 0.74
N VAL A 41 -0.44 -8.42 1.49
CA VAL A 41 -1.52 -9.06 2.27
C VAL A 41 -2.65 -9.55 1.37
N ASP A 42 -3.02 -8.78 0.34
CA ASP A 42 -4.09 -9.14 -0.60
C ASP A 42 -3.72 -10.39 -1.43
N GLN A 43 -2.46 -10.49 -1.87
CA GLN A 43 -1.96 -11.65 -2.60
C GLN A 43 -2.07 -12.92 -1.73
N ALA A 44 -1.51 -12.91 -0.51
CA ALA A 44 -1.59 -14.06 0.38
C ALA A 44 -3.03 -14.47 0.74
N TYR A 45 -3.96 -13.51 0.79
CA TYR A 45 -5.38 -13.76 1.06
C TYR A 45 -6.06 -14.56 -0.06
N SER A 46 -5.63 -14.39 -1.31
CA SER A 46 -6.21 -15.11 -2.47
C SER A 46 -5.94 -16.62 -2.41
N CYS A 47 -4.70 -17.01 -2.11
CA CYS A 47 -4.30 -18.41 -1.94
C CYS A 47 -4.98 -19.05 -0.71
N GLY A 48 -5.03 -18.33 0.41
CA GLY A 48 -5.67 -18.79 1.65
C GLY A 48 -7.17 -19.06 1.50
N GLN A 49 -7.90 -18.23 0.74
CA GLN A 49 -9.33 -18.45 0.51
C GLN A 49 -9.64 -19.72 -0.31
N GLN A 50 -8.70 -20.17 -1.14
CA GLN A 50 -8.85 -21.39 -1.94
C GLN A 50 -8.42 -22.65 -1.16
N GLY A 51 -8.07 -22.51 0.13
CA GLY A 51 -7.57 -23.61 0.96
C GLY A 51 -6.08 -23.91 0.76
N GLY A 52 -5.33 -23.00 0.12
CA GLY A 52 -3.88 -23.10 -0.05
C GLY A 52 -3.08 -22.26 0.95
N ARG A 53 -1.75 -22.37 0.87
CA ARG A 53 -0.79 -21.55 1.62
C ARG A 53 0.35 -21.12 0.70
N CYS A 54 0.82 -19.88 0.85
CA CYS A 54 2.00 -19.41 0.15
C CYS A 54 3.26 -19.98 0.81
N VAL A 55 4.15 -20.57 0.01
CA VAL A 55 5.42 -21.18 0.45
C VAL A 55 6.56 -20.78 -0.49
N SER A 56 7.76 -20.61 0.04
CA SER A 56 8.91 -20.08 -0.70
C SER A 56 9.76 -21.12 -1.43
N GLU A 57 9.71 -22.40 -1.04
CA GLU A 57 10.68 -23.40 -1.51
C GLU A 57 10.02 -24.71 -1.97
N GLU A 58 9.26 -25.37 -1.10
CA GLU A 58 8.69 -26.68 -1.42
C GLU A 58 7.19 -26.73 -1.13
N CYS A 59 6.42 -27.08 -2.16
CA CYS A 59 5.00 -27.36 -2.04
C CYS A 59 4.79 -28.87 -1.94
N PRO A 60 4.37 -29.42 -0.78
CA PRO A 60 4.10 -30.85 -0.64
C PRO A 60 2.85 -31.33 -1.40
N GLY A 61 2.07 -30.41 -1.99
CA GLY A 61 0.81 -30.71 -2.67
C GLY A 61 0.76 -30.19 -4.10
N THR A 62 -0.42 -29.73 -4.52
CA THR A 62 -0.60 -29.19 -5.88
C THR A 62 -0.26 -27.71 -5.90
N ILE A 63 0.61 -27.31 -6.83
CA ILE A 63 0.90 -25.89 -7.07
C ILE A 63 -0.28 -25.29 -7.83
N ALA A 64 -0.90 -24.27 -7.26
CA ALA A 64 -1.97 -23.52 -7.88
C ALA A 64 -1.47 -22.16 -8.34
N ASN A 65 -2.04 -21.65 -9.44
CA ASN A 65 -1.66 -20.36 -10.00
C ASN A 65 -2.51 -19.24 -9.38
N TYR A 66 -2.37 -19.06 -8.06
CA TYR A 66 -2.97 -17.96 -7.32
C TYR A 66 -1.88 -17.01 -6.84
N ASP A 67 -2.25 -15.75 -6.64
CA ASP A 67 -1.31 -14.71 -6.23
C ASP A 67 -0.72 -15.04 -4.85
N CYS A 68 0.59 -14.93 -4.75
CA CYS A 68 1.36 -14.99 -3.51
C CYS A 68 2.38 -13.85 -3.52
N PRO A 69 2.92 -13.47 -2.35
CA PRO A 69 4.00 -12.49 -2.26
C PRO A 69 5.16 -12.84 -3.21
N GLU A 70 5.91 -11.84 -3.67
CA GLU A 70 7.08 -12.07 -4.52
C GLU A 70 8.03 -13.11 -3.91
N GLY A 71 8.32 -14.17 -4.68
CA GLY A 71 9.19 -15.27 -4.25
C GLY A 71 8.47 -16.44 -3.59
N GLU A 72 7.14 -16.40 -3.48
CA GLU A 72 6.33 -17.50 -2.96
C GLU A 72 5.40 -18.09 -4.03
N ILE A 73 5.08 -19.38 -3.88
CA ILE A 73 4.12 -20.11 -4.71
C ILE A 73 2.92 -20.53 -3.87
N CYS A 74 1.72 -20.48 -4.45
CA CYS A 74 0.53 -20.97 -3.77
C CYS A 74 0.49 -22.50 -3.79
N CYS A 75 0.58 -23.12 -2.62
CA CYS A 75 0.56 -24.55 -2.42
C CYS A 75 -0.77 -25.02 -1.82
N MET A 76 -1.47 -25.93 -2.51
CA MET A 76 -2.69 -26.55 -1.99
C MET A 76 -2.36 -27.94 -1.43
N ASP A 77 -2.63 -28.15 -0.13
CA ASP A 77 -2.50 -29.46 0.50
C ASP A 77 -3.56 -30.40 -0.09
N ILE A 78 -3.10 -31.48 -0.71
CA ILE A 78 -3.96 -32.54 -1.23
C ILE A 78 -4.20 -33.47 -0.04
N GLY A 79 -5.39 -33.39 0.56
CA GLY A 79 -5.83 -34.33 1.60
C GLY A 79 -5.88 -35.77 1.09
#